data_AF-A0A935S1N5-F1
#
_entry.id   AF-A0A935S1N5-F1
#
_cell.length_a   1.000
_cell.length_b   1.000
_cell.length_c   1.000
_cell.angle_alpha   90.00
_cell.angle_beta   90.00
_cell.angle_gamma   90.00
#
_symmetry.space_group_name_H-M   'P 1'
#
loop_
_entity.id
_entity.type
_entity.pdbx_description
1 polymer ?
#
loop_
_entity_poly.entity_id
_entity_poly.type
_entity_poly.pdbx_seq_one_letter_code
_entity_poly.pdbx_strand_id
1 'polypeptide(L)'
;MLVPKDYKFDALFECVFSFGYVLDNKKYANNYEYNRTIYLMGNEKFLDNNFLMIKADNQIHAPISVMYYESYESDEDVTEYLLNNAKEIQCVVGTNYIPFGNSQSPVITDFADGVNTAKFLVDL
;
A
#
# COMPACT_ATOMS: atom_id res chain seq x y z
N MET A 1 1.80 -4.50 -0.87
CA MET A 1 1.65 -4.77 -2.32
C MET A 1 2.07 -6.20 -2.60
N LEU A 2 1.24 -6.99 -3.26
CA LEU A 2 1.65 -8.33 -3.70
C LEU A 2 2.26 -8.23 -5.10
N VAL A 3 3.45 -8.79 -5.30
CA VAL A 3 4.15 -8.81 -6.59
C VAL A 3 4.56 -10.22 -6.97
N PRO A 4 4.64 -10.59 -8.25
CA PRO A 4 5.21 -11.87 -8.65
C PRO A 4 6.64 -12.02 -8.15
N LYS A 5 7.08 -13.26 -7.93
CA LYS A 5 8.50 -13.54 -7.66
C LYS A 5 9.40 -12.91 -8.72
N ASP A 6 10.52 -12.36 -8.27
CA ASP A 6 11.52 -11.67 -9.08
C ASP A 6 11.04 -10.38 -9.79
N TYR A 7 9.92 -9.80 -9.34
CA TYR A 7 9.42 -8.52 -9.84
C TYR A 7 10.48 -7.40 -9.75
N LYS A 8 10.58 -6.62 -10.83
CA LYS A 8 11.51 -5.49 -10.97
C LYS A 8 10.78 -4.18 -10.72
N PHE A 9 11.29 -3.40 -9.76
CA PHE A 9 10.66 -2.14 -9.34
C PHE A 9 11.10 -0.92 -10.16
N ASP A 10 11.97 -1.09 -11.15
CA ASP A 10 12.53 -0.02 -11.99
C ASP A 10 11.44 0.86 -12.60
N ALA A 11 10.47 0.24 -13.28
CA ALA A 11 9.35 0.96 -13.90
C ALA A 11 8.48 1.71 -12.87
N LEU A 12 8.27 1.12 -11.69
CA LEU A 12 7.52 1.79 -10.63
C LEU A 12 8.27 3.04 -10.16
N PHE A 13 9.58 2.92 -9.91
CA PHE A 13 10.41 4.03 -9.48
C PHE A 13 10.47 5.16 -10.49
N GLU A 14 10.59 4.84 -11.78
CA GLU A 14 10.54 5.81 -12.87
C GLU A 14 9.19 6.55 -12.91
N CYS A 15 8.08 5.81 -12.82
CA CYS A 15 6.74 6.40 -12.84
C CYS A 15 6.47 7.33 -11.65
N VAL A 16 7.01 7.03 -10.47
CA VAL A 16 6.77 7.87 -9.29
C VAL A 16 7.73 9.03 -9.16
N PHE A 17 8.81 9.09 -9.95
CA PHE A 17 9.89 10.07 -9.78
C PHE A 17 9.39 11.52 -9.84
N SER A 18 8.39 11.82 -10.68
CA SER A 18 7.77 13.14 -10.78
C SER A 18 7.08 13.61 -9.50
N PHE A 19 6.80 12.70 -8.55
CA PHE A 19 6.19 13.01 -7.27
C PHE A 19 7.21 13.41 -6.19
N GLY A 20 8.49 13.54 -6.51
CA GLY A 20 9.52 13.95 -5.54
C GLY A 20 9.24 15.27 -4.81
N TYR A 21 8.37 16.13 -5.37
CA TYR A 21 7.89 17.36 -4.71
C TYR A 21 7.21 17.12 -3.35
N VAL A 22 6.79 15.89 -3.03
CA VAL A 22 6.22 15.57 -1.71
C VAL A 22 7.18 15.87 -0.56
N LEU A 23 8.49 15.91 -0.81
CA LEU A 23 9.50 16.33 0.16
C LEU A 23 9.39 17.81 0.57
N ASP A 24 8.77 18.66 -0.23
CA ASP A 24 8.52 20.06 0.14
C ASP A 24 7.58 20.15 1.36
N ASN A 25 6.79 19.10 1.60
CA ASN A 25 6.06 18.94 2.84
C ASN A 25 7.00 18.48 3.97
N LYS A 26 7.35 19.41 4.87
CA LYS A 26 8.21 19.15 6.03
C LYS A 26 7.79 17.93 6.87
N LYS A 27 6.49 17.70 7.05
CA LYS A 27 6.03 16.54 7.84
C LYS A 27 6.30 15.23 7.13
N TYR A 28 6.12 15.20 5.80
CA TYR A 28 6.44 14.04 4.98
C TYR A 28 7.95 13.79 4.99
N ALA A 29 8.75 14.82 4.70
CA ALA A 29 10.22 14.74 4.71
C ALA A 29 10.77 14.21 6.04
N ASN A 30 10.25 14.72 7.17
CA ASN A 30 10.65 14.24 8.50
C ASN A 30 10.28 12.77 8.73
N ASN A 31 9.10 12.32 8.28
CA ASN A 31 8.70 10.90 8.41
C ASN A 31 9.60 10.00 7.56
N TYR A 32 9.93 10.44 6.35
CA TYR A 32 10.82 9.72 5.46
C TYR A 32 12.22 9.58 6.06
N GLU A 33 12.83 10.69 6.51
CA GLU A 33 14.17 10.67 7.11
C GLU A 33 14.22 9.83 8.39
N TYR A 34 13.18 9.92 9.24
CA TYR A 34 13.07 9.13 10.46
C TYR A 34 13.05 7.63 10.15
N ASN A 35 12.11 7.16 9.32
CA ASN A 35 11.98 5.74 9.01
C ASN A 35 13.21 5.20 8.28
N ARG A 36 13.77 5.98 7.34
CA ARG A 36 15.01 5.63 6.65
C ARG A 36 16.17 5.43 7.63
N THR A 37 16.32 6.32 8.61
CA THR A 37 17.36 6.20 9.64
C THR A 37 17.18 4.96 10.48
N ILE A 38 15.95 4.66 10.92
CA ILE A 38 15.63 3.46 11.69
C ILE A 38 16.01 2.19 10.91
N TYR A 39 15.62 2.09 9.64
CA TYR A 39 15.93 0.92 8.82
C TYR A 39 17.42 0.76 8.53
N LEU A 40 18.14 1.87 8.29
CA LEU A 40 19.61 1.83 8.13
C LEU A 40 20.32 1.39 9.42
N MET A 41 19.90 1.91 10.57
CA MET A 41 20.46 1.52 11.87
C MET A 41 20.15 0.06 12.21
N GLY A 42 18.99 -0.45 11.78
CA GLY A 42 18.60 -1.85 11.90
C GLY A 42 19.27 -2.78 10.89
N ASN A 43 20.08 -2.25 9.96
CA ASN A 43 20.66 -2.99 8.84
C ASN A 43 19.59 -3.72 7.99
N GLU A 44 18.41 -3.12 7.88
CA GLU A 44 17.30 -3.64 7.11
C GLU A 44 17.47 -3.33 5.63
N LYS A 45 17.07 -4.27 4.77
CA LYS A 45 17.15 -4.10 3.31
C LYS A 45 15.87 -3.45 2.79
N PHE A 46 16.02 -2.36 2.05
CA PHE A 46 14.94 -1.69 1.34
C PHE A 46 15.49 -1.05 0.07
N LEU A 47 14.62 -0.81 -0.90
CA LEU A 47 14.89 0.03 -2.07
C LEU A 47 14.49 1.47 -1.75
N ASP A 48 15.21 2.43 -2.30
CA ASP A 48 15.08 3.84 -1.96
C ASP A 48 15.26 4.72 -3.21
N ASN A 49 14.36 5.70 -3.40
CA ASN A 49 14.46 6.71 -4.46
C ASN A 49 14.49 8.16 -3.94
N ASN A 50 14.91 8.35 -2.68
CA ASN A 50 15.02 9.64 -1.99
C ASN A 50 13.72 10.27 -1.49
N PHE A 51 12.55 9.67 -1.73
CA PHE A 51 11.28 10.11 -1.12
C PHE A 51 10.28 8.99 -0.86
N LEU A 52 10.55 7.78 -1.33
CA LEU A 52 9.78 6.57 -1.14
C LEU A 52 10.73 5.39 -0.89
N MET A 53 10.47 4.64 0.17
CA MET A 53 11.14 3.39 0.47
C MET A 53 10.23 2.21 0.10
N ILE A 54 10.78 1.20 -0.56
CA ILE A 54 10.08 -0.06 -0.85
C ILE A 54 10.77 -1.17 -0.08
N LYS A 55 10.04 -1.84 0.82
CA LYS A 55 10.62 -2.82 1.76
C LYS A 55 9.83 -4.12 1.71
N ALA A 56 10.54 -5.25 1.75
CA ALA A 56 9.91 -6.55 1.92
C ALA A 56 9.41 -6.67 3.36
N ASP A 57 8.11 -6.81 3.55
CA ASP A 57 7.44 -6.91 4.85
C ASP A 57 6.05 -7.50 4.65
N ASN A 58 5.60 -8.32 5.60
CA ASN A 58 4.29 -8.98 5.56
C ASN A 58 3.18 -8.17 6.27
N GLN A 59 3.54 -7.06 6.92
CA GLN A 59 2.57 -6.15 7.52
C GLN A 59 1.77 -5.41 6.44
N ILE A 60 0.50 -5.14 6.73
CA ILE A 60 -0.40 -4.36 5.85
C ILE A 60 -0.17 -2.86 6.02
N HIS A 61 0.09 -2.43 7.25
CA HIS A 61 0.20 -1.03 7.62
C HIS A 61 1.66 -0.56 7.52
N ALA A 62 1.99 0.09 6.41
CA ALA A 62 3.29 0.73 6.24
C ALA A 62 3.30 2.16 6.82
N PRO A 63 4.43 2.60 7.42
CA PRO A 63 4.61 4.01 7.77
C PRO A 63 4.53 4.93 6.56
N ILE A 64 4.30 6.23 6.80
CA ILE A 64 4.38 7.26 5.75
C ILE A 64 5.73 7.15 5.04
N SER A 65 5.71 7.29 3.71
CA SER A 65 6.86 7.17 2.79
C SER A 65 7.44 5.76 2.62
N VAL A 66 6.82 4.75 3.23
CA VAL A 66 7.23 3.36 3.10
C VAL A 66 6.12 2.59 2.38
N MET A 67 6.50 1.72 1.45
CA MET A 67 5.62 0.78 0.80
C MET A 67 6.11 -0.63 1.09
N TYR A 68 5.26 -1.43 1.72
CA TYR A 68 5.54 -2.84 1.93
C TYR A 68 5.16 -3.66 0.71
N TYR A 69 5.99 -4.65 0.39
CA TYR A 69 5.68 -5.65 -0.60
C TYR A 69 5.99 -7.06 -0.11
N GLU A 70 5.27 -8.01 -0.69
CA GLU A 70 5.48 -9.43 -0.51
C GLU A 70 5.39 -10.11 -1.88
N SER A 71 6.24 -11.13 -2.09
CA SER A 71 6.30 -11.84 -3.37
C SER A 71 5.41 -13.08 -3.34
N TYR A 72 4.66 -13.33 -4.41
CA TYR A 72 3.86 -14.55 -4.59
C TYR A 72 4.36 -15.38 -5.77
N GLU A 73 4.09 -16.68 -5.76
CA GLU A 73 4.44 -17.61 -6.84
C GLU A 73 3.20 -18.08 -7.62
N SER A 74 2.01 -18.03 -7.00
CA SER A 74 0.75 -18.50 -7.56
C SER A 74 -0.43 -17.61 -7.19
N ASP A 75 -1.55 -17.76 -7.92
CA ASP A 75 -2.81 -17.06 -7.63
C ASP A 75 -3.44 -17.56 -6.31
N GLU A 76 -3.15 -18.81 -5.94
CA GLU A 76 -3.54 -19.39 -4.67
C GLU A 76 -2.90 -18.64 -3.49
N ASP A 77 -1.61 -18.31 -3.56
CA ASP A 77 -0.91 -17.54 -2.52
C ASP A 77 -1.58 -16.18 -2.29
N VAL A 78 -1.94 -15.49 -3.39
CA VAL A 78 -2.63 -14.20 -3.35
C VAL A 78 -3.99 -14.36 -2.69
N THR A 79 -4.74 -15.39 -3.08
CA THR A 79 -6.07 -15.65 -2.54
C THR A 79 -6.01 -15.94 -1.03
N GLU A 80 -5.06 -16.76 -0.60
CA GLU A 80 -4.85 -17.08 0.81
C GLU A 80 -4.46 -15.84 1.61
N TYR A 81 -3.54 -15.02 1.11
CA TYR A 81 -3.17 -13.75 1.74
C TYR A 81 -4.39 -12.83 1.93
N LEU A 82 -5.21 -12.66 0.88
CA LEU A 82 -6.39 -11.81 0.95
C LEU A 82 -7.42 -12.32 1.95
N LEU A 83 -7.64 -13.64 2.03
CA LEU A 83 -8.57 -14.24 2.99
C LEU A 83 -8.10 -14.08 4.43
N ASN A 84 -6.81 -14.34 4.69
CA ASN A 84 -6.23 -14.24 6.02
C ASN A 84 -6.25 -12.80 6.56
N ASN A 85 -6.18 -11.82 5.67
CA ASN A 85 -6.10 -10.41 5.99
C ASN A 85 -7.42 -9.63 5.72
N ALA A 86 -8.50 -10.34 5.39
CA ALA A 86 -9.76 -9.72 4.94
C ALA A 86 -10.37 -8.71 5.93
N LYS A 87 -10.07 -8.83 7.23
CA LYS A 87 -10.56 -7.91 8.26
C LYS A 87 -9.83 -6.55 8.27
N GLU A 88 -8.58 -6.53 7.80
CA GLU A 88 -7.74 -5.32 7.78
C GLU A 88 -7.73 -4.67 6.39
N ILE A 89 -8.13 -5.41 5.35
CA ILE A 89 -8.19 -4.94 3.98
C ILE A 89 -9.55 -4.30 3.69
N GLN A 90 -9.55 -2.99 3.45
CA GLN A 90 -10.75 -2.26 3.02
C GLN A 90 -11.04 -2.43 1.52
N CYS A 91 -10.01 -2.58 0.70
CA CYS A 91 -10.12 -2.57 -0.76
C CYS A 91 -8.96 -3.34 -1.40
N VAL A 92 -9.26 -4.10 -2.45
CA VAL A 92 -8.26 -4.78 -3.29
C VAL A 92 -8.26 -4.13 -4.68
N VAL A 93 -7.07 -3.80 -5.18
CA VAL A 93 -6.86 -3.25 -6.53
C VAL A 93 -6.11 -4.27 -7.36
N GLY A 94 -6.61 -4.59 -8.55
CA GLY A 94 -5.99 -5.56 -9.44
C GLY A 94 -6.95 -6.15 -10.48
N THR A 95 -6.46 -7.13 -11.23
CA THR A 95 -7.28 -7.89 -12.19
C THR A 95 -8.42 -8.60 -11.45
N ASN A 96 -9.66 -8.44 -11.92
CA ASN A 96 -10.90 -8.92 -11.27
C ASN A 96 -11.29 -8.21 -9.96
N TYR A 97 -10.57 -7.15 -9.56
CA TYR A 97 -10.90 -6.30 -8.42
C TYR A 97 -11.12 -4.85 -8.88
N ILE A 98 -11.02 -3.89 -7.96
CA ILE A 98 -11.11 -2.47 -8.32
C ILE A 98 -9.97 -2.14 -9.31
N PRO A 99 -10.27 -1.55 -10.48
CA PRO A 99 -9.24 -1.20 -11.44
C PRO A 99 -8.24 -0.18 -10.88
N PHE A 100 -6.99 -0.26 -11.34
CA PHE A 100 -5.97 0.73 -10.98
C PHE A 100 -6.46 2.17 -11.22
N GLY A 101 -6.13 3.07 -10.29
CA GLY A 101 -6.55 4.47 -10.32
C GLY A 101 -7.95 4.75 -9.77
N ASN A 102 -8.75 3.72 -9.42
CA ASN A 102 -10.14 3.91 -8.97
C ASN A 102 -10.35 3.70 -7.46
N SER A 103 -9.33 3.27 -6.70
CA SER A 103 -9.47 3.01 -5.26
C SER A 103 -9.77 4.25 -4.40
N GLN A 104 -9.55 5.44 -4.93
CA GLN A 104 -9.86 6.73 -4.30
C GLN A 104 -11.05 7.42 -4.97
N SER A 105 -11.89 6.67 -5.67
CA SER A 105 -13.11 7.17 -6.34
C SER A 105 -14.33 6.35 -5.92
N PRO A 106 -14.68 6.33 -4.63
CA PRO A 106 -15.81 5.56 -4.13
C PRO A 106 -17.13 6.09 -4.70
N VAL A 107 -18.05 5.18 -5.01
CA VAL A 107 -19.45 5.53 -5.30
C VAL A 107 -20.28 5.60 -4.02
N ILE A 108 -21.50 6.14 -4.10
CA ILE A 108 -22.37 6.37 -2.94
C ILE A 108 -22.73 5.08 -2.16
N THR A 109 -22.49 3.91 -2.73
CA THR A 109 -22.71 2.59 -2.13
C THR A 109 -21.42 1.92 -1.61
N ASP A 110 -20.26 2.55 -1.76
CA ASP A 110 -18.96 2.00 -1.35
C ASP A 110 -18.69 2.34 0.12
N PHE A 111 -19.47 1.73 1.01
CA PHE A 111 -19.32 1.89 2.45
C PHE A 111 -18.06 1.18 2.95
N ALA A 112 -17.26 1.85 3.80
CA ALA A 112 -15.96 1.37 4.25
C ALA A 112 -16.01 0.06 5.05
N ASP A 113 -17.15 -0.27 5.64
CA ASP A 113 -17.44 -1.48 6.42
C ASP A 113 -18.49 -2.39 5.73
N GLY A 114 -18.89 -2.05 4.51
CA GLY A 114 -19.99 -2.73 3.80
C GLY A 114 -21.38 -2.48 4.39
N VAL A 115 -21.52 -1.62 5.42
CA VAL A 115 -22.79 -1.31 6.06
C VAL A 115 -23.38 -0.04 5.48
N ASN A 116 -24.57 -0.15 4.90
CA ASN A 116 -25.29 1.01 4.39
C ASN A 116 -25.64 1.96 5.55
N THR A 117 -24.99 3.13 5.57
CA THR A 117 -25.14 4.13 6.64
C THR A 117 -26.59 4.62 6.79
N ALA A 118 -27.32 4.79 5.69
CA ALA A 118 -28.74 5.18 5.75
C ALA A 118 -29.61 4.07 6.35
N LYS A 119 -29.32 2.80 6.04
CA LYS A 119 -30.00 1.66 6.66
C LYS A 119 -29.71 1.59 8.16
N PHE A 120 -28.45 1.72 8.55
CA PHE A 120 -28.03 1.74 9.95
C PHE A 120 -28.77 2.81 10.76
N LEU A 121 -28.92 4.02 10.22
CA LEU A 121 -29.59 5.13 10.91
C LEU A 121 -31.12 4.94 11.03
N VAL A 122 -31.73 4.18 10.12
CA VAL A 122 -33.18 3.86 10.17
C VAL A 122 -33.45 2.70 11.13
N ASP A 123 -32.49 1.80 11.30
CA ASP A 123 -32.60 0.63 12.20
C ASP A 123 -32.22 0.94 13.67
N LEU A 124 -31.93 2.21 14.00
CA LEU A 124 -31.61 2.70 15.36
C LEU A 124 -32.88 3.05 16.16
#